data_AF-A0A3P6QSY1-F1
#
_entry.id   AF-A0A3P6QSY1-F1
#
_cell.length_a   1.000
_cell.length_b   1.000
_cell.length_c   1.000
_cell.angle_alpha   90.00
_cell.angle_beta   90.00
_cell.angle_gamma   90.00
#
_symmetry.space_group_name_H-M   'P 1'
#
loop_
_entity.id
_entity.type
_entity.pdbx_description
1 polymer ?
#
loop_
_entity_poly.entity_id
_entity_poly.type
_entity_poly.pdbx_seq_one_letter_code
_entity_poly.pdbx_strand_id
1 'polypeptide(L)'
;MHLQIFQPVSRFIALNELKYSIGSEFSTFLQFCRFDVTEAQMSVIAVLLTTCLFGSSFWEINLVAGWKLRHLVILCSLIGTIYQVCGYVKVIIHGGVGKNGSTIAGTSVIFPLFPLLMVVLPFCMIYSRAETSVYDDHITLFMLCFGAVGAKATNRLVIAHMSKSELRLWDWIYVGPLLLMLNQYYNTIFDELILLRIVTVYCYTSLLIYCTVVCRQFCEFFNIYCFTLGARVPPTRKTT
;
A
#
# COMPACT_ATOMS: atom_id res chain seq x y z
N MET A 1 20.90 22.96 -7.33
CA MET A 1 20.47 22.06 -6.24
C MET A 1 19.13 22.53 -5.64
N HIS A 2 18.11 22.76 -6.48
CA HIS A 2 16.77 23.18 -6.01
C HIS A 2 15.62 22.77 -6.96
N LEU A 3 15.84 21.78 -7.84
CA LEU A 3 14.86 21.38 -8.87
C LEU A 3 14.72 19.86 -9.07
N GLN A 4 15.08 19.04 -8.08
CA GLN A 4 14.89 17.58 -8.15
C GLN A 4 13.69 17.06 -7.35
N ILE A 5 13.04 17.90 -6.53
CA ILE A 5 11.86 17.52 -5.73
C ILE A 5 10.56 17.58 -6.55
N PHE A 6 10.54 18.26 -7.70
CA PHE A 6 9.36 18.39 -8.58
C PHE A 6 9.25 17.34 -9.70
N GLN A 7 10.32 16.57 -9.97
CA GLN A 7 10.32 15.45 -10.92
C GLN A 7 9.35 14.31 -10.59
N PRO A 8 9.08 13.92 -9.32
CA PRO A 8 8.10 12.87 -9.05
C PRO A 8 6.65 13.33 -9.28
N VAL A 9 6.31 14.60 -9.05
CA VAL A 9 4.92 15.12 -9.20
C VAL A 9 4.52 15.25 -10.66
N SER A 10 5.41 15.74 -11.53
CA SER A 10 5.13 15.82 -12.98
C SER A 10 5.06 14.43 -13.62
N ARG A 11 5.84 13.46 -13.13
CA ARG A 11 5.75 12.05 -13.53
C ARG A 11 4.46 11.37 -13.04
N PHE A 12 3.93 11.79 -11.89
CA PHE A 12 2.65 11.29 -11.36
C PHE A 12 1.44 11.81 -12.16
N ILE A 13 1.48 13.05 -12.64
CA ILE A 13 0.46 13.61 -13.55
C ILE A 13 0.49 12.85 -14.89
N ALA A 14 1.67 12.57 -15.44
CA ALA A 14 1.81 11.76 -16.66
C ALA A 14 1.36 10.29 -16.47
N LEU A 15 1.54 9.71 -15.27
CA LEU A 15 1.00 8.39 -14.92
C LEU A 15 -0.51 8.40 -14.74
N ASN A 16 -1.10 9.50 -14.27
CA ASN A 16 -2.56 9.64 -14.17
C ASN A 16 -3.21 9.73 -15.57
N GLU A 17 -2.59 10.46 -16.50
CA GLU A 17 -2.97 10.49 -17.92
C GLU A 17 -2.86 9.10 -18.57
N LEU A 18 -1.82 8.32 -18.24
CA LEU A 18 -1.69 6.92 -18.65
C LEU A 18 -2.74 6.00 -18.01
N LYS A 19 -3.16 6.25 -16.76
CA LYS A 19 -4.25 5.51 -16.09
C LYS A 19 -5.59 5.70 -16.84
N TYR A 20 -5.85 6.92 -17.33
CA TYR A 20 -7.02 7.21 -18.16
C TYR A 20 -6.91 6.65 -19.59
N SER A 21 -5.70 6.65 -20.18
CA SER A 21 -5.48 6.15 -21.54
C SER A 21 -5.41 4.63 -21.66
N ILE A 22 -4.99 3.90 -20.60
CA ILE A 22 -4.93 2.42 -20.57
C ILE A 22 -6.28 1.82 -20.12
N GLY A 23 -7.08 2.58 -19.37
CA GLY A 23 -8.42 2.18 -18.94
C GLY A 23 -9.42 1.98 -20.08
N SER A 24 -9.14 2.43 -21.30
CA SER A 24 -9.99 2.22 -22.48
C SER A 24 -9.68 0.92 -23.24
N GLU A 25 -8.51 0.29 -23.05
CA GLU A 25 -8.12 -0.94 -23.76
C GLU A 25 -8.22 -2.22 -22.91
N PHE A 26 -8.27 -2.12 -21.58
CA PHE A 26 -8.52 -3.28 -20.69
C PHE A 26 -10.00 -3.61 -20.56
N SER A 27 -10.55 -4.22 -21.60
CA SER A 27 -11.87 -4.85 -21.59
C SER A 27 -11.86 -6.14 -20.77
N THR A 28 -11.80 -6.02 -19.44
CA THR A 28 -12.43 -6.97 -18.48
C THR A 28 -12.34 -6.41 -17.05
N PHE A 29 -13.46 -5.85 -16.56
CA PHE A 29 -13.83 -5.80 -15.14
C PHE A 29 -13.04 -4.92 -14.14
N LEU A 30 -12.30 -3.89 -14.54
CA LEU A 30 -11.86 -2.84 -13.59
C LEU A 30 -12.76 -1.59 -13.73
N GLN A 31 -13.84 -1.54 -12.94
CA GLN A 31 -14.58 -0.30 -12.74
C GLN A 31 -13.69 0.67 -11.95
N PHE A 32 -13.05 1.61 -12.66
CA PHE A 32 -12.39 2.73 -12.01
C PHE A 32 -13.44 3.61 -11.33
N CYS A 33 -13.47 3.56 -10.00
CA CYS A 33 -14.22 4.54 -9.21
C CYS A 33 -13.54 5.90 -9.29
N ARG A 34 -14.35 6.98 -9.26
CA ARG A 34 -13.89 8.37 -9.38
C ARG A 34 -12.93 8.80 -8.27
N PHE A 35 -13.01 8.13 -7.11
CA PHE A 35 -12.09 8.27 -5.99
C PHE A 35 -11.48 6.88 -5.73
N ASP A 36 -10.17 6.77 -5.88
CA ASP A 36 -9.43 5.50 -5.85
C ASP A 36 -8.26 5.58 -4.86
N VAL A 37 -7.65 4.44 -4.55
CA VAL A 37 -6.55 4.28 -3.57
C VAL A 37 -5.43 5.29 -3.80
N THR A 38 -5.15 5.63 -5.06
CA THR A 38 -4.13 6.62 -5.44
C THR A 38 -4.45 8.03 -4.92
N GLU A 39 -5.70 8.48 -4.97
CA GLU A 39 -6.09 9.82 -4.52
C GLU A 39 -6.01 9.92 -2.99
N ALA A 40 -6.42 8.85 -2.30
CA ALA A 40 -6.26 8.73 -0.86
C ALA A 40 -4.77 8.72 -0.44
N GLN A 41 -3.90 8.04 -1.19
CA GLN A 41 -2.46 8.07 -0.92
C GLN A 41 -1.86 9.46 -1.13
N MET A 42 -2.26 10.16 -2.19
CA MET A 42 -1.81 11.53 -2.45
C MET A 42 -2.26 12.51 -1.38
N SER A 43 -3.48 12.37 -0.85
CA SER A 43 -3.97 13.22 0.23
C SER A 43 -3.18 13.01 1.53
N VAL A 44 -2.86 11.75 1.88
CA VAL A 44 -2.02 11.43 3.04
C VAL A 44 -0.61 12.01 2.88
N ILE A 45 -0.01 11.88 1.70
CA ILE A 45 1.31 12.48 1.41
C ILE A 45 1.25 14.00 1.56
N ALA A 46 0.20 14.65 1.05
CA ALA A 46 0.04 16.11 1.17
C ALA A 46 -0.08 16.56 2.63
N VAL A 47 -0.84 15.83 3.46
CA VAL A 47 -0.96 16.14 4.91
C VAL A 47 0.38 15.97 5.63
N LEU A 48 1.12 14.90 5.35
CA LEU A 48 2.43 14.65 5.94
C LEU A 48 3.46 15.71 5.50
N LEU A 49 3.48 16.09 4.22
CA LEU A 49 4.34 17.16 3.71
C LEU A 49 4.00 18.51 4.34
N THR A 50 2.71 18.84 4.48
CA THR A 50 2.27 20.07 5.15
C THR A 50 2.73 20.09 6.60
N THR A 51 2.58 18.96 7.31
CA THR A 51 3.07 18.82 8.69
C THR A 51 4.59 18.96 8.79
N CYS A 52 5.32 18.46 7.80
CA CYS A 52 6.78 18.56 7.74
C CYS A 52 7.25 20.00 7.48
N LEU A 53 6.58 20.74 6.59
CA LEU A 53 6.97 22.10 6.22
C LEU A 53 6.59 23.15 7.27
N PHE A 54 5.40 23.03 7.87
CA PHE A 54 4.85 24.04 8.78
C PHE A 54 4.91 23.63 10.27
N GLY A 55 5.31 22.40 10.56
CA GLY A 55 5.30 21.83 11.91
C GLY A 55 3.91 21.43 12.39
N SER A 56 3.84 20.73 13.53
CA SER A 56 2.58 20.28 14.12
C SER A 56 1.68 21.44 14.57
N SER A 57 2.27 22.59 14.90
CA SER A 57 1.56 23.79 15.34
C SER A 57 0.65 24.40 14.27
N PHE A 58 0.90 24.13 12.98
CA PHE A 58 0.03 24.56 11.88
C PHE A 58 -1.41 24.03 12.02
N TRP A 59 -1.57 22.80 12.51
CA TRP A 59 -2.89 22.18 12.68
C TRP A 59 -3.65 22.70 13.91
N GLU A 60 -2.97 23.47 14.77
CA GLU A 60 -3.54 24.06 15.97
C GLU A 60 -4.05 25.50 15.76
N ILE A 61 -3.92 26.03 14.54
CA ILE A 61 -4.44 27.34 14.19
C ILE A 61 -5.97 27.34 14.41
N ASN A 62 -6.43 28.33 15.19
CA ASN A 62 -7.84 28.54 15.46
C ASN A 62 -8.52 29.14 14.22
N LEU A 63 -9.51 28.44 13.71
CA LEU A 63 -10.46 28.96 12.73
C LEU A 63 -11.59 29.73 13.43
N VAL A 64 -12.49 30.28 12.64
CA VAL A 64 -13.70 30.95 13.11
C VAL A 64 -14.53 30.00 13.98
N ALA A 65 -15.09 30.51 15.08
CA ALA A 65 -15.92 29.79 16.05
C ALA A 65 -15.20 28.75 16.95
N GLY A 66 -13.89 28.86 17.16
CA GLY A 66 -13.15 28.02 18.12
C GLY A 66 -12.77 26.63 17.61
N TRP A 67 -12.98 26.37 16.32
CA TRP A 67 -12.60 25.12 15.67
C TRP A 67 -11.12 25.16 15.30
N LYS A 68 -10.34 24.16 15.72
CA LYS A 68 -8.94 24.01 15.25
C LYS A 68 -8.91 23.35 13.88
N LEU A 69 -7.94 23.71 13.03
CA LEU A 69 -7.74 23.14 11.69
C LEU A 69 -7.68 21.60 11.69
N ARG A 70 -7.13 20.98 12.74
CA ARG A 70 -7.15 19.52 12.94
C ARG A 70 -8.54 18.89 12.86
N HIS A 71 -9.57 19.55 13.42
CA HIS A 71 -10.93 19.00 13.43
C HIS A 71 -11.54 18.97 12.04
N LEU A 72 -11.21 19.96 11.19
CA LEU A 72 -11.64 20.01 9.80
C LEU A 72 -11.08 18.82 9.02
N VAL A 73 -9.78 18.52 9.17
CA VAL A 73 -9.14 17.37 8.49
C VAL A 73 -9.77 16.05 8.93
N ILE A 74 -10.02 15.89 10.23
CA ILE A 74 -10.69 14.69 10.77
C ILE A 74 -12.11 14.57 10.19
N LEU A 75 -12.89 15.65 10.17
CA LEU A 75 -14.25 15.64 9.63
C LEU A 75 -14.27 15.27 8.14
N CYS A 76 -13.38 15.87 7.33
CA CYS A 76 -13.26 15.53 5.92
C CYS A 76 -12.89 14.06 5.70
N SER A 77 -11.97 13.51 6.50
CA SER A 77 -11.60 12.09 6.43
C SER A 77 -12.75 11.16 6.83
N LEU A 78 -13.54 11.54 7.83
CA LEU A 78 -14.71 10.78 8.28
C LEU A 78 -15.77 10.72 7.18
N ILE A 79 -16.10 11.86 6.56
CA ILE A 79 -17.06 11.94 5.46
C ILE A 79 -16.58 11.09 4.27
N GLY A 80 -15.30 11.19 3.90
CA GLY A 80 -14.72 10.37 2.83
C GLY A 80 -14.82 8.88 3.11
N THR A 81 -14.56 8.46 4.35
CA THR A 81 -14.65 7.05 4.77
C THR A 81 -16.09 6.54 4.70
N ILE A 82 -17.06 7.33 5.18
CA ILE A 82 -18.49 6.97 5.12
C ILE A 82 -18.93 6.82 3.66
N TYR A 83 -18.57 7.75 2.79
CA TYR A 83 -18.90 7.67 1.37
C TYR A 83 -18.35 6.40 0.72
N GLN A 84 -17.09 6.06 1.03
CA GLN A 84 -16.44 4.86 0.51
C GLN A 84 -17.08 3.57 1.02
N VAL A 85 -17.40 3.49 2.32
CA VAL A 85 -18.11 2.34 2.91
C VAL A 85 -19.49 2.17 2.29
N CYS A 86 -20.26 3.26 2.14
CA CYS A 86 -21.56 3.21 1.47
C CYS A 86 -21.44 2.72 0.01
N GLY A 87 -20.38 3.14 -0.70
CA GLY A 87 -20.06 2.65 -2.04
C GLY A 87 -19.82 1.14 -2.07
N TYR A 88 -18.96 0.61 -1.19
CA TYR A 88 -18.70 -0.82 -1.11
C TYR A 88 -19.93 -1.63 -0.70
N VAL A 89 -20.68 -1.18 0.30
CA VAL A 89 -21.93 -1.83 0.73
C VAL A 89 -22.94 -1.91 -0.41
N LYS A 90 -23.11 -0.82 -1.19
CA LYS A 90 -24.01 -0.80 -2.33
C LYS A 90 -23.61 -1.82 -3.41
N VAL A 91 -22.30 -1.93 -3.71
CA VAL A 91 -21.76 -2.90 -4.67
C VAL A 91 -21.92 -4.34 -4.16
N ILE A 92 -21.69 -4.61 -2.88
CA ILE A 92 -21.86 -5.94 -2.30
C ILE A 92 -23.33 -6.38 -2.36
N ILE A 93 -24.27 -5.49 -2.05
CA ILE A 93 -25.71 -5.78 -2.07
C ILE A 93 -26.23 -6.02 -3.50
N HIS A 94 -25.76 -5.28 -4.50
CA HIS A 94 -26.27 -5.37 -5.87
C HIS A 94 -25.45 -6.28 -6.80
N GLY A 95 -24.17 -6.49 -6.51
CA GLY A 95 -23.23 -7.25 -7.35
C GLY A 95 -23.12 -8.74 -7.03
N GLY A 96 -23.76 -9.21 -5.96
CA GLY A 96 -23.66 -10.59 -5.45
C GLY A 96 -24.73 -11.58 -5.93
N VAL A 97 -25.58 -11.20 -6.89
CA VAL A 97 -26.67 -12.07 -7.34
C VAL A 97 -26.11 -13.11 -8.32
N GLY A 98 -25.85 -14.33 -7.83
CA GLY A 98 -25.56 -15.48 -8.71
C GLY A 98 -26.71 -15.74 -9.69
N LYS A 99 -26.49 -16.56 -10.72
CA LYS A 99 -27.45 -16.80 -11.83
C LYS A 99 -28.89 -17.19 -11.38
N ASN A 100 -29.07 -17.61 -10.11
CA ASN A 100 -30.33 -17.96 -9.46
C ASN A 100 -30.61 -17.21 -8.13
N GLY A 101 -29.95 -16.09 -7.83
CA GLY A 101 -30.11 -15.39 -6.55
C GLY A 101 -29.39 -16.04 -5.35
N SER A 102 -28.58 -17.08 -5.60
CA SER A 102 -27.76 -17.73 -4.58
C SER A 102 -26.37 -17.10 -4.48
N THR A 103 -25.89 -16.90 -3.25
CA THR A 103 -24.52 -16.48 -2.94
C THR A 103 -23.55 -17.62 -3.29
N ILE A 104 -22.72 -17.43 -4.31
CA ILE A 104 -21.62 -18.36 -4.64
C ILE A 104 -20.49 -18.10 -3.65
N ALA A 105 -20.61 -18.63 -2.43
CA ALA A 105 -19.54 -18.62 -1.45
C ALA A 105 -18.61 -19.82 -1.68
N GLY A 106 -17.72 -19.69 -2.66
CA GLY A 106 -16.52 -20.53 -2.68
C GLY A 106 -15.68 -20.21 -1.45
N THR A 107 -15.03 -21.21 -0.85
CA THR A 107 -14.10 -21.05 0.30
C THR A 107 -12.94 -20.08 0.04
N SER A 108 -12.82 -19.57 -1.19
CA SER A 108 -11.89 -18.55 -1.67
C SER A 108 -11.93 -17.21 -0.90
N VAL A 109 -13.02 -16.88 -0.21
CA VAL A 109 -13.15 -15.59 0.51
C VAL A 109 -12.30 -15.54 1.79
N ILE A 110 -11.93 -16.69 2.35
CA ILE A 110 -11.13 -16.78 3.59
C ILE A 110 -9.63 -16.74 3.27
N PHE A 111 -9.25 -17.06 2.03
CA PHE A 111 -7.85 -17.11 1.62
C PHE A 111 -7.04 -15.81 1.85
N PRO A 112 -7.61 -14.60 1.66
CA PRO A 112 -6.99 -13.32 2.03
C PRO A 112 -6.64 -13.19 3.53
N LEU A 113 -7.37 -13.90 4.40
CA LEU A 113 -7.21 -13.82 5.86
C LEU A 113 -5.91 -14.49 6.32
N PHE A 114 -5.49 -15.58 5.67
CA PHE A 114 -4.30 -16.35 6.10
C PHE A 114 -3.00 -15.53 6.01
N PRO A 115 -2.67 -14.86 4.88
CA PRO A 115 -1.49 -13.98 4.80
C PRO A 115 -1.54 -12.82 5.80
N LEU A 116 -2.72 -12.29 6.09
CA LEU A 116 -2.91 -11.20 7.06
C LEU A 116 -2.66 -11.70 8.49
N LEU A 117 -3.20 -12.86 8.85
CA LEU A 117 -2.99 -13.48 10.16
C LEU A 117 -1.50 -13.78 10.41
N MET A 118 -0.77 -14.22 9.38
CA MET A 118 0.68 -14.45 9.44
C MET A 118 1.51 -13.19 9.74
N VAL A 119 0.97 -11.99 9.54
CA VAL A 119 1.63 -10.72 9.92
C VAL A 119 1.16 -10.25 11.30
N VAL A 120 -0.13 -10.39 11.60
CA VAL A 120 -0.74 -9.91 12.85
C VAL A 120 -0.32 -10.77 14.04
N LEU A 121 -0.21 -12.10 13.90
CA LEU A 121 0.18 -12.98 15.01
C LEU A 121 1.58 -12.67 15.56
N PRO A 122 2.65 -12.56 14.74
CA PRO A 122 3.96 -12.17 15.25
C PRO A 122 3.95 -10.78 15.90
N PHE A 123 3.19 -9.83 15.35
CA PHE A 123 3.05 -8.49 15.92
C PHE A 123 2.47 -8.54 17.34
N CYS A 124 1.34 -9.22 17.53
CA CYS A 124 0.72 -9.38 18.85
C CYS A 124 1.61 -10.16 19.81
N MET A 125 2.26 -11.23 19.37
CA MET A 125 3.11 -12.06 20.21
C MET A 125 4.32 -11.31 20.74
N ILE A 126 4.98 -10.49 19.89
CA ILE A 126 6.11 -9.65 20.30
C ILE A 126 5.63 -8.59 21.30
N TYR A 127 4.50 -7.92 21.03
CA TYR A 127 3.98 -6.88 21.92
C TYR A 127 3.54 -7.42 23.28
N SER A 128 2.92 -8.60 23.34
CA SER A 128 2.51 -9.22 24.62
C SER A 128 3.67 -9.77 25.45
N ARG A 129 4.87 -9.89 24.88
CA ARG A 129 6.04 -10.48 25.53
C ARG A 129 7.22 -9.52 25.67
N ALA A 130 7.10 -8.29 25.18
CA ALA A 130 8.13 -7.28 25.33
C ALA A 130 8.29 -6.91 26.81
N GLU A 131 9.39 -7.34 27.43
CA GLU A 131 9.75 -6.99 28.82
C GLU A 131 10.57 -5.69 28.90
N THR A 132 11.11 -5.25 27.76
CA THR A 132 12.02 -4.11 27.60
C THR A 132 11.35 -2.92 26.90
N SER A 133 11.70 -1.70 27.30
CA SER A 133 11.16 -0.46 26.71
C SER A 133 11.73 -0.11 25.32
N VAL A 134 12.61 -0.95 24.76
CA VAL A 134 13.33 -0.66 23.50
C VAL A 134 12.36 -0.48 22.32
N TYR A 135 11.25 -1.24 22.30
CA TYR A 135 10.22 -1.12 21.27
C TYR A 135 9.36 0.14 21.41
N ASP A 136 9.15 0.62 22.63
CA ASP A 136 8.42 1.87 22.89
C ASP A 136 9.26 3.08 22.49
N ASP A 137 10.56 3.05 22.82
CA ASP A 137 11.50 4.12 22.45
C ASP A 137 11.69 4.24 20.92
N HIS A 138 11.61 3.11 20.20
CA HIS A 138 11.83 3.04 18.75
C HIS A 138 10.60 2.56 17.97
N ILE A 139 9.39 2.97 18.38
CA ILE A 139 8.13 2.53 17.79
C ILE A 139 8.03 2.76 16.28
N THR A 140 8.66 3.82 15.74
CA THR A 140 8.66 4.13 14.31
C THR A 140 9.35 3.05 13.49
N LEU A 141 10.50 2.56 13.97
CA LEU A 141 11.30 1.56 13.26
C LEU A 141 10.62 0.19 13.31
N PHE A 142 9.98 -0.12 14.44
CA PHE A 142 9.12 -1.29 14.58
C PHE A 142 7.93 -1.26 13.60
N MET A 143 7.20 -0.14 13.55
CA MET A 143 6.08 0.03 12.62
C MET A 143 6.51 -0.03 11.14
N LEU A 144 7.68 0.50 10.79
CA LEU A 144 8.23 0.40 9.44
C LEU A 144 8.56 -1.06 9.06
N CYS A 145 9.11 -1.84 9.99
CA CYS A 145 9.40 -3.25 9.75
C CYS A 145 8.13 -4.06 9.46
N PHE A 146 7.12 -3.98 10.34
CA PHE A 146 5.85 -4.69 10.15
C PHE A 146 5.05 -4.14 8.97
N GLY A 147 5.14 -2.84 8.71
CA GLY A 147 4.58 -2.20 7.53
C GLY A 147 5.15 -2.74 6.23
N ALA A 148 6.47 -2.95 6.14
CA ALA A 148 7.10 -3.53 4.95
C ALA A 148 6.67 -4.99 4.70
N VAL A 149 6.57 -5.79 5.76
CA VAL A 149 6.08 -7.18 5.69
C VAL A 149 4.61 -7.22 5.24
N GLY A 150 3.76 -6.39 5.85
CA GLY A 150 2.35 -6.25 5.50
C GLY A 150 2.13 -5.73 4.08
N ALA A 151 2.96 -4.80 3.62
CA ALA A 151 2.93 -4.29 2.25
C ALA A 151 3.25 -5.39 1.23
N LYS A 152 4.30 -6.19 1.45
CA LYS A 152 4.63 -7.31 0.54
C LYS A 152 3.51 -8.36 0.53
N ALA A 153 2.97 -8.71 1.70
CA ALA A 153 1.87 -9.67 1.82
C ALA A 153 0.62 -9.20 1.06
N THR A 154 0.24 -7.93 1.24
CA THR A 154 -0.88 -7.30 0.51
C THR A 154 -0.63 -7.27 -0.99
N ASN A 155 0.57 -6.88 -1.44
CA ASN A 155 0.90 -6.85 -2.87
C ASN A 155 0.77 -8.25 -3.50
N ARG A 156 1.26 -9.30 -2.82
CA ARG A 156 1.10 -10.70 -3.27
C ARG A 156 -0.36 -11.10 -3.37
N LEU A 157 -1.17 -10.72 -2.38
CA LEU A 157 -2.60 -11.02 -2.33
C LEU A 157 -3.37 -10.35 -3.47
N VAL A 158 -3.09 -9.07 -3.74
CA VAL A 158 -3.68 -8.35 -4.88
C VAL A 158 -3.31 -9.01 -6.20
N ILE A 159 -2.03 -9.37 -6.38
CA ILE A 159 -1.57 -10.01 -7.63
C ILE A 159 -2.18 -11.39 -7.80
N ALA A 160 -2.24 -12.21 -6.75
CA ALA A 160 -2.89 -13.52 -6.81
C ALA A 160 -4.38 -13.41 -7.12
N HIS A 161 -5.06 -12.43 -6.53
CA HIS A 161 -6.47 -12.15 -6.81
C HIS A 161 -6.68 -11.72 -8.28
N MET A 162 -5.85 -10.81 -8.80
CA MET A 162 -5.97 -10.33 -10.18
C MET A 162 -5.57 -11.37 -11.23
N SER A 163 -4.54 -12.19 -10.96
CA SER A 163 -4.04 -13.22 -11.87
C SER A 163 -4.79 -14.56 -11.75
N LYS A 164 -5.66 -14.71 -10.74
CA LYS A 164 -6.30 -16.00 -10.36
C LYS A 164 -5.28 -17.13 -10.12
N SER A 165 -4.05 -16.78 -9.72
CA SER A 165 -3.00 -17.74 -9.43
C SER A 165 -3.11 -18.28 -8.00
N GLU A 166 -2.69 -19.53 -7.80
CA GLU A 166 -2.49 -20.08 -6.45
C GLU A 166 -1.41 -19.27 -5.72
N LEU A 167 -1.75 -18.71 -4.56
CA LEU A 167 -0.79 -17.95 -3.75
C LEU A 167 -0.04 -18.90 -2.81
N ARG A 168 1.28 -18.96 -2.97
CA ARG A 168 2.14 -19.65 -2.01
C ARG A 168 2.15 -18.89 -0.68
N LEU A 169 1.60 -19.51 0.37
CA LEU A 169 1.50 -18.89 1.70
C LEU A 169 2.88 -18.54 2.29
N TRP A 170 3.89 -19.38 2.06
CA TRP A 170 5.23 -19.18 2.62
C TRP A 170 6.07 -18.24 1.74
N ASP A 171 6.72 -17.27 2.37
CA ASP A 171 7.63 -16.28 1.76
C ASP A 171 8.77 -15.98 2.73
N TRP A 172 9.96 -15.74 2.17
CA TRP A 172 11.18 -15.38 2.88
C TRP A 172 11.07 -14.09 3.69
N ILE A 173 10.08 -13.23 3.41
CA ILE A 173 9.86 -12.02 4.21
C ILE A 173 9.37 -12.33 5.63
N TYR A 174 8.65 -13.43 5.83
CA TYR A 174 8.13 -13.81 7.16
C TYR A 174 9.23 -14.28 8.11
N VAL A 175 10.41 -14.60 7.61
CA VAL A 175 11.59 -14.93 8.42
C VAL A 175 11.98 -13.76 9.33
N GLY A 176 11.82 -12.51 8.87
CA GLY A 176 12.16 -11.33 9.66
C GLY A 176 11.35 -11.22 10.97
N PRO A 177 10.01 -11.11 10.90
CA PRO A 177 9.15 -11.11 12.08
C PRO A 177 9.29 -12.36 12.94
N LEU A 178 9.49 -13.53 12.33
CA LEU A 178 9.68 -14.79 13.06
C LEU A 178 10.99 -14.77 13.87
N LEU A 179 12.07 -14.18 13.35
CA LEU A 179 13.33 -14.01 14.07
C LEU A 179 13.16 -13.09 15.29
N LEU A 180 12.42 -11.99 15.14
CA LEU A 180 12.11 -11.09 16.26
C LEU A 180 11.28 -11.80 17.34
N MET A 181 10.26 -12.56 16.92
CA MET A 181 9.42 -13.36 17.81
C MET A 181 10.24 -14.43 18.55
N LEU A 182 11.18 -15.08 17.86
CA LEU A 182 12.05 -16.10 18.47
C LEU A 182 13.03 -15.48 19.48
N ASN A 183 13.57 -14.30 19.18
CA ASN A 183 14.47 -13.59 20.11
C ASN A 183 13.75 -13.20 21.42
N GLN A 184 12.47 -12.80 21.32
CA GLN A 184 11.62 -12.56 22.49
C GLN A 184 11.30 -13.83 23.27
N TYR A 185 11.14 -14.97 22.59
CA TYR A 185 10.86 -16.25 23.24
C TYR A 185 12.04 -16.78 24.06
N TYR A 186 13.29 -16.45 23.67
CA TYR A 186 14.51 -16.91 24.34
C TYR A 186 15.10 -15.91 25.34
N ASN A 187 14.33 -14.94 25.85
CA ASN A 187 14.80 -13.92 26.81
C ASN A 187 16.09 -13.21 26.33
N THR A 188 16.04 -12.63 25.12
CA THR A 188 17.03 -11.65 24.61
C THR A 188 18.50 -12.12 24.59
N ILE A 189 18.78 -13.19 23.84
CA ILE A 189 20.18 -13.61 23.54
C ILE A 189 20.92 -12.54 22.71
N PHE A 190 20.21 -11.85 21.81
CA PHE A 190 20.74 -10.77 20.98
C PHE A 190 20.13 -9.42 21.37
N ASP A 191 20.94 -8.36 21.23
CA ASP A 191 20.49 -6.97 21.40
C ASP A 191 19.33 -6.66 20.45
N GLU A 192 18.19 -6.31 21.05
CA GLU A 192 16.90 -6.11 20.38
C GLU A 192 16.96 -4.98 19.37
N LEU A 193 17.70 -3.90 19.66
CA LEU A 193 17.78 -2.73 18.78
C LEU A 193 18.56 -3.05 17.50
N ILE A 194 19.69 -3.75 17.65
CA ILE A 194 20.53 -4.16 16.52
C ILE A 194 19.76 -5.15 15.66
N LEU A 195 19.11 -6.13 16.30
CA LEU A 195 18.30 -7.13 15.60
C LEU A 195 17.14 -6.46 14.82
N LEU A 196 16.42 -5.54 15.46
CA LEU A 196 15.32 -4.81 14.84
C LEU A 196 15.78 -4.01 13.62
N ARG A 197 16.92 -3.33 13.70
CA ARG A 197 17.52 -2.60 12.56
C ARG A 197 17.87 -3.53 11.41
N ILE A 198 18.54 -4.65 11.69
CA ILE A 198 18.94 -5.62 10.65
C ILE A 198 17.71 -6.22 9.98
N VAL A 199 16.71 -6.63 10.76
CA VAL A 199 15.45 -7.20 10.24
C VAL A 199 14.70 -6.17 9.41
N THR A 200 14.66 -4.90 9.83
CA THR A 200 14.01 -3.82 9.08
C THR A 200 14.65 -3.65 7.71
N VAL A 201 16.00 -3.56 7.65
CA VAL A 201 16.72 -3.44 6.37
C VAL A 201 16.45 -4.65 5.48
N TYR A 202 16.51 -5.88 6.03
CA TYR A 202 16.20 -7.10 5.29
C TYR A 202 14.78 -7.11 4.69
N CYS A 203 13.77 -6.73 5.47
CA CYS A 203 12.38 -6.65 5.03
C CYS A 203 12.19 -5.66 3.88
N TYR A 204 12.81 -4.47 3.98
CA TYR A 204 12.76 -3.47 2.91
C TYR A 204 13.49 -3.92 1.64
N THR A 205 14.67 -4.52 1.74
CA THR A 205 15.37 -5.05 0.57
C THR A 205 14.54 -6.13 -0.12
N SER A 206 13.93 -7.06 0.66
CA SER A 206 13.03 -8.09 0.13
C SER A 206 11.81 -7.49 -0.58
N LEU A 207 11.23 -6.41 -0.03
CA LEU A 207 10.10 -5.70 -0.63
C LEU A 207 10.51 -5.02 -1.95
N LEU A 208 11.64 -4.31 -1.99
CA LEU A 208 12.10 -3.61 -3.19
C LEU A 208 12.44 -4.55 -4.35
N ILE A 209 13.12 -5.67 -4.05
CA ILE A 209 13.41 -6.71 -5.04
C ILE A 209 12.10 -7.27 -5.58
N TYR A 210 11.15 -7.60 -4.70
CA TYR A 210 9.85 -8.11 -5.10
C TYR A 210 9.10 -7.14 -6.02
N CYS A 211 9.00 -5.85 -5.64
CA CYS A 211 8.35 -4.84 -6.46
C CYS A 211 9.02 -4.73 -7.85
N THR A 212 10.35 -4.74 -7.91
CA THR A 212 11.09 -4.65 -9.18
C THR A 212 10.84 -5.86 -10.08
N VAL A 213 10.87 -7.07 -9.52
CA VAL A 213 10.62 -8.32 -10.26
C VAL A 213 9.19 -8.35 -10.80
N VAL A 214 8.21 -8.01 -9.97
CA VAL A 214 6.80 -7.94 -10.38
C VAL A 214 6.60 -6.92 -11.48
N CYS A 215 7.15 -5.71 -11.35
CA CYS A 215 7.06 -4.70 -12.40
C CYS A 215 7.64 -5.20 -13.73
N ARG A 216 8.80 -5.87 -13.70
CA ARG A 216 9.39 -6.47 -14.91
C ARG A 216 8.51 -7.54 -15.53
N GLN A 217 7.93 -8.43 -14.72
CA GLN A 217 7.03 -9.48 -15.19
C GLN A 217 5.79 -8.91 -15.88
N PHE A 218 5.17 -7.87 -15.30
CA PHE A 218 4.05 -7.18 -15.94
C PHE A 218 4.46 -6.49 -17.25
N CYS A 219 5.63 -5.86 -17.28
CA CYS A 219 6.14 -5.19 -18.48
C CYS A 219 6.40 -6.18 -19.63
N GLU A 220 6.98 -7.34 -19.31
CA GLU A 220 7.22 -8.41 -20.27
C GLU A 220 5.90 -9.00 -20.78
N PHE A 221 4.93 -9.24 -19.89
CA PHE A 221 3.60 -9.74 -20.25
C PHE A 221 2.83 -8.78 -21.16
N PHE A 222 2.87 -7.47 -20.89
CA PHE A 222 2.18 -6.46 -21.70
C PHE A 222 2.99 -5.97 -22.90
N ASN A 223 4.23 -6.42 -23.09
CA ASN A 223 5.14 -5.96 -24.14
C ASN A 223 5.37 -4.43 -24.13
N ILE A 224 5.41 -3.82 -22.93
CA ILE A 224 5.66 -2.38 -22.74
C ILE A 224 6.99 -2.20 -22.01
N TYR A 225 7.88 -1.38 -22.56
CA TYR A 225 9.17 -1.06 -21.92
C TYR A 225 8.99 0.05 -20.86
N CYS A 226 8.90 -0.31 -19.57
CA CYS A 226 8.65 0.64 -18.47
C CYS A 226 9.64 1.82 -18.38
N PHE A 227 10.89 1.61 -18.80
CA PHE A 227 11.97 2.60 -18.68
C PHE A 227 12.62 2.98 -20.01
N THR A 228 12.06 2.55 -21.15
CA THR A 228 12.56 2.93 -22.48
C THR A 228 11.46 3.67 -23.24
N LEU A 229 11.55 4.99 -23.30
CA LEU A 229 10.78 5.76 -24.27
C LEU A 229 11.46 5.63 -25.63
N GLY A 230 10.84 4.93 -26.58
CA GLY A 230 11.22 5.06 -27.98
C GLY A 230 10.99 6.49 -28.45
N ALA A 231 11.89 7.03 -29.27
CA ALA A 231 11.70 8.34 -29.89
C ALA A 231 10.38 8.35 -30.67
N ARG A 232 9.47 9.28 -30.36
CA ARG A 232 8.26 9.50 -31.17
C ARG A 232 8.71 9.96 -32.55
N VAL A 233 8.59 9.09 -33.55
CA VAL A 233 8.72 9.51 -34.95
C VAL A 233 7.49 10.37 -35.27
N PRO A 234 7.65 11.66 -35.64
CA PRO A 234 6.51 12.48 -36.02
C PRO A 234 5.84 11.89 -37.26
N PRO A 235 4.49 11.91 -37.36
CA PRO A 235 3.79 11.37 -38.52
C PRO A 235 4.26 12.11 -39.77
N THR A 236 4.80 11.36 -40.73
CA THR A 236 5.18 11.87 -42.04
C THR A 236 3.91 12.36 -42.72
N ARG A 237 3.73 13.68 -42.79
CA ARG A 237 2.66 14.32 -43.55
C ARG A 237 2.80 13.84 -45.00
N LYS A 238 1.88 13.00 -45.48
CA LYS A 238 1.79 12.66 -46.90
C LYS A 238 1.40 13.95 -47.64
N THR A 239 2.37 14.57 -48.29
CA THR A 239 2.14 15.58 -49.32
C THR A 239 1.55 14.84 -50.53
N THR A 240 0.25 15.01 -50.71
CA THR A 240 -0.43 14.82 -51.99
C THR A 240 -1.08 16.15 -52.32
#